data_AF-A0A2P5FSA8-F1
#
_entry.id   AF-A0A2P5FSA8-F1
#
_cell.length_a   1.000
_cell.length_b   1.000
_cell.length_c   1.000
_cell.angle_alpha   90.00
_cell.angle_beta   90.00
_cell.angle_gamma   90.00
#
_symmetry.space_group_name_H-M   'P 1'
#
loop_
_entity.id
_entity.type
_entity.pdbx_description
1 polymer ?
#
loop_
_entity_poly.entity_id
_entity_poly.type
_entity_poly.pdbx_seq_one_letter_code
_entity_poly.pdbx_strand_id
1 'polypeptide(L)'
;MSGYSPRGIGANHIPGINFQGYLLRNPATDFKVDGNSKVQFAHYMALIPDELYQSVKKTCKRQYVGTNKNDMPCAMDLEALGGDHDMMVSYIGTQAWIKSLNFPIIGQWRPWLQSR
;
A
#
# COMPACT_ATOMS: atom_id res chain seq x y z
N MET A 1 -46.19 -26.39 -5.62
CA MET A 1 -44.87 -25.73 -5.68
C MET A 1 -45.11 -24.23 -5.58
N SER A 2 -44.85 -23.63 -4.41
CA SER A 2 -45.01 -22.18 -4.24
C SER A 2 -43.73 -21.50 -4.71
N GLY A 3 -43.81 -20.77 -5.82
CA GLY A 3 -42.69 -20.05 -6.42
C GLY A 3 -42.37 -18.80 -5.60
N TYR A 4 -41.15 -18.74 -5.06
CA TYR A 4 -40.62 -17.53 -4.45
C TYR A 4 -40.24 -16.56 -5.58
N SER A 5 -41.01 -15.49 -5.77
CA SER A 5 -40.63 -14.38 -6.65
C SER A 5 -39.90 -13.33 -5.82
N PRO A 6 -38.59 -13.07 -6.03
CA PRO A 6 -37.90 -12.00 -5.33
C PRO A 6 -38.56 -10.66 -5.68
N ARG A 7 -39.10 -9.96 -4.68
CA ARG A 7 -39.56 -8.58 -4.84
C ARG A 7 -38.35 -7.72 -5.21
N GLY A 8 -38.30 -7.24 -6.46
CA GLY A 8 -37.30 -6.30 -6.93
C GLY A 8 -37.37 -4.98 -6.15
N ILE A 9 -36.21 -4.36 -5.91
CA ILE A 9 -36.12 -3.05 -5.29
C ILE A 9 -36.62 -2.04 -6.34
N GLY A 10 -37.76 -1.39 -6.08
CA GLY A 10 -38.29 -0.35 -6.96
C GLY A 10 -37.28 0.78 -7.13
N ALA A 11 -37.20 1.35 -8.34
CA ALA A 11 -36.18 2.30 -8.80
C ALA A 11 -35.98 3.60 -7.98
N ASN A 12 -36.73 3.77 -6.88
CA ASN A 12 -36.71 4.96 -6.00
C ASN A 12 -36.45 4.61 -4.52
N HIS A 13 -36.03 3.38 -4.20
CA HIS A 13 -35.70 2.98 -2.83
C HIS A 13 -34.18 2.83 -2.69
N ILE A 14 -33.54 3.82 -2.06
CA ILE A 14 -32.13 3.72 -1.65
C ILE A 14 -32.12 3.13 -0.24
N PRO A 15 -31.77 1.85 -0.04
CA PRO A 15 -31.65 1.28 1.28
C PRO A 15 -30.53 2.01 2.06
N GLY A 16 -30.80 2.39 3.30
CA GLY A 16 -29.79 2.98 4.18
C GLY A 16 -28.68 1.97 4.46
N ILE A 17 -27.43 2.36 4.18
CA ILE A 17 -26.26 1.54 4.50
C ILE A 17 -25.82 1.83 5.94
N ASN A 18 -25.86 0.82 6.81
CA ASN A 18 -25.28 0.90 8.15
C ASN A 18 -23.81 0.43 8.09
N PHE A 19 -22.89 1.36 7.83
CA PHE A 19 -21.47 1.05 7.68
C PHE A 19 -20.80 0.81 9.04
N GLN A 20 -20.29 -0.40 9.27
CA GLN A 20 -19.61 -0.77 10.52
C GLN A 20 -18.07 -0.68 10.43
N GLY A 21 -17.51 -0.74 9.22
CA GLY A 21 -16.06 -0.69 9.00
C GLY A 21 -15.60 -1.54 7.81
N TYR A 22 -14.28 -1.61 7.62
CA TYR A 22 -13.64 -2.37 6.54
C TYR A 22 -12.27 -2.93 6.99
N LEU A 23 -11.84 -4.02 6.36
CA LEU A 23 -10.51 -4.63 6.55
C LEU A 23 -9.78 -4.62 5.21
N LEU A 24 -8.53 -4.17 5.20
CA LEU A 24 -7.67 -4.19 4.02
C LEU A 24 -6.57 -5.25 4.20
N ARG A 25 -6.39 -6.10 3.20
CA ARG A 25 -5.27 -7.06 3.14
C ARG A 25 -4.42 -6.75 1.93
N ASN A 26 -3.16 -6.39 2.17
CA ASN A 26 -2.22 -5.91 1.16
C ASN A 26 -2.88 -4.87 0.23
N PRO A 27 -3.32 -3.72 0.77
CA PRO A 27 -3.93 -2.70 -0.06
C PRO A 27 -2.89 -1.96 -0.88
N ALA A 28 -3.15 -1.78 -2.18
CA ALA A 28 -2.65 -0.62 -2.89
C ALA A 28 -3.42 0.61 -2.39
N THR A 29 -2.72 1.62 -1.88
CA THR A 29 -3.32 2.73 -1.13
C THR A 29 -3.06 4.07 -1.81
N ASP A 30 -1.79 4.42 -1.99
CA ASP A 30 -1.36 5.63 -2.66
C ASP A 30 -0.10 5.32 -3.48
N PHE A 31 -0.16 5.59 -4.78
CA PHE A 31 0.92 5.25 -5.70
C PHE A 31 2.28 5.84 -5.32
N LYS A 32 2.31 7.05 -4.74
CA LYS A 32 3.55 7.71 -4.32
C LYS A 32 4.06 7.10 -3.02
N VAL A 33 3.20 6.90 -2.04
CA VAL A 33 3.56 6.30 -0.75
C VAL A 33 4.04 4.86 -0.96
N ASP A 34 3.25 4.05 -1.67
CA ASP A 34 3.57 2.66 -1.95
C ASP A 34 4.81 2.55 -2.83
N GLY A 35 4.90 3.34 -3.90
CA GLY A 35 6.07 3.38 -4.79
C GLY A 35 7.37 3.78 -4.08
N ASN A 36 7.33 4.79 -3.22
CA ASN A 36 8.52 5.24 -2.49
C ASN A 36 8.95 4.29 -1.38
N SER A 37 8.03 3.48 -0.85
CA SER A 37 8.34 2.50 0.20
C SER A 37 9.14 1.29 -0.28
N LYS A 38 9.12 1.00 -1.59
CA LYS A 38 9.71 -0.20 -2.20
C LYS A 38 11.19 -0.37 -1.90
N VAL A 39 11.97 0.69 -2.00
CA VAL A 39 13.42 0.65 -1.78
C VAL A 39 13.76 0.28 -0.34
N GLN A 40 13.05 0.87 0.62
CA GLN A 40 13.25 0.57 2.03
C GLN A 40 12.80 -0.85 2.36
N PHE A 41 11.69 -1.30 1.76
CA PHE A 41 11.20 -2.66 1.93
C PHE A 41 12.19 -3.70 1.35
N ALA A 42 12.68 -3.49 0.13
CA ALA A 42 13.67 -4.36 -0.50
C ALA A 42 14.92 -4.53 0.36
N HIS A 43 15.40 -3.42 0.93
CA HIS A 43 16.56 -3.42 1.83
C HIS A 43 16.31 -4.19 3.12
N TYR A 44 15.17 -3.96 3.78
CA TYR A 44 14.83 -4.64 5.04
C TYR A 44 14.55 -6.13 4.87
N MET A 45 14.18 -6.55 3.66
CA MET A 45 14.03 -7.95 3.28
C MET A 45 15.34 -8.56 2.74
N ALA A 46 16.45 -7.82 2.78
CA ALA A 46 17.76 -8.23 2.26
C ALA A 46 17.74 -8.65 0.77
N LEU A 47 16.83 -8.06 -0.03
CA LEU A 47 16.72 -8.31 -1.47
C LEU A 47 17.72 -7.48 -2.28
N ILE A 48 18.22 -6.39 -1.70
CA ILE A 48 19.21 -5.50 -2.32
C ILE A 48 20.39 -5.30 -1.37
N PRO A 49 21.62 -5.17 -1.89
CA PRO A 49 22.80 -4.90 -1.06
C PRO A 49 22.77 -3.47 -0.48
N ASP A 50 23.45 -3.28 0.65
CA ASP A 50 23.59 -1.98 1.32
C ASP A 50 24.13 -0.89 0.38
N GLU A 51 25.08 -1.23 -0.48
CA GLU A 51 25.69 -0.31 -1.45
C GLU A 51 24.64 0.26 -2.41
N LEU A 52 23.80 -0.60 -2.99
CA LEU A 52 22.71 -0.19 -3.89
C LEU A 52 21.67 0.63 -3.14
N TYR A 53 21.30 0.21 -1.92
CA TYR A 53 20.37 0.94 -1.07
C TYR A 53 20.84 2.37 -0.77
N GLN A 54 22.13 2.57 -0.47
CA GLN A 54 22.69 3.90 -0.22
C GLN A 54 22.83 4.71 -1.51
N SER A 55 23.22 4.08 -2.63
CA SER A 55 23.34 4.75 -3.93
C SER A 55 22.00 5.33 -4.37
N VAL A 56 20.96 4.50 -4.44
CA VAL A 56 19.65 4.92 -4.94
C VAL A 56 18.99 5.97 -4.04
N LYS A 57 19.17 5.87 -2.72
CA LYS A 57 18.69 6.90 -1.78
C LYS A 57 19.30 8.27 -2.05
N LYS A 58 20.57 8.29 -2.45
CA LYS A 58 21.33 9.51 -2.73
C LYS A 58 20.97 10.07 -4.10
N THR A 59 21.05 9.26 -5.15
CA THR A 59 20.83 9.68 -6.54
C THR A 59 19.38 10.10 -6.76
N CYS A 60 18.42 9.32 -6.26
CA CYS A 60 16.99 9.61 -6.41
C CYS A 60 16.40 10.50 -5.31
N LYS A 61 17.21 10.97 -4.34
CA LYS A 61 16.75 11.87 -3.25
C LYS A 61 15.53 11.35 -2.48
N ARG A 62 15.44 10.03 -2.31
CA ARG A 62 14.30 9.32 -1.69
C ARG A 62 12.95 9.46 -2.44
N GLN A 63 12.98 9.84 -3.71
CA GLN A 63 11.81 9.87 -4.60
C GLN A 63 12.07 8.89 -5.75
N TYR A 64 11.36 7.76 -5.78
CA TYR A 64 11.59 6.66 -6.73
C TYR A 64 10.48 6.51 -7.77
N VAL A 65 9.40 7.28 -7.62
CA VAL A 65 8.28 7.32 -8.56
C VAL A 65 8.04 8.74 -9.06
N GLY A 66 7.66 8.86 -10.34
CA GLY A 66 7.49 10.16 -10.98
C GLY A 66 8.80 10.98 -11.03
N THR A 67 9.95 10.30 -11.07
CA THR A 67 11.26 10.93 -11.18
C THR A 67 11.47 11.53 -12.56
N ASN A 68 12.32 12.56 -12.62
CA ASN A 68 12.76 13.12 -13.89
C ASN A 68 13.64 12.09 -14.59
N LYS A 69 13.18 11.56 -15.73
CA LYS A 69 13.91 10.57 -16.53
C LYS A 69 15.28 11.07 -17.03
N ASN A 70 15.53 12.38 -16.98
CA ASN A 70 16.81 12.97 -17.37
C ASN A 70 17.88 12.91 -16.28
N ASP A 71 17.54 12.47 -15.06
CA ASP A 71 18.51 12.19 -13.99
C ASP A 71 19.15 10.82 -14.24
N MET A 72 20.19 10.80 -15.07
CA MET A 72 20.87 9.57 -15.48
C MET A 72 21.33 8.70 -14.29
N PRO A 73 21.95 9.24 -13.22
CA PRO A 73 22.32 8.45 -12.05
C PRO A 73 21.15 7.76 -11.37
N CYS A 74 20.03 8.48 -11.15
CA CYS A 74 18.84 7.87 -10.53
C CYS A 74 18.21 6.81 -11.43
N ALA A 75 18.14 7.05 -12.75
CA ALA A 75 17.58 6.08 -13.69
C ALA A 75 18.38 4.76 -13.69
N MET A 76 19.71 4.84 -13.71
CA MET A 76 20.59 3.65 -13.64
C MET A 76 20.42 2.88 -12.33
N ASP A 77 20.39 3.58 -11.18
CA ASP A 77 20.18 2.93 -9.89
C ASP A 77 18.79 2.30 -9.77
N LEU A 78 17.75 2.94 -10.33
CA LEU A 78 16.38 2.39 -10.36
C LEU A 78 16.29 1.15 -11.26
N GLU A 79 17.02 1.08 -12.37
CA GLU A 79 17.10 -0.11 -13.21
C GLU A 79 17.70 -1.30 -12.45
N ALA A 80 18.73 -1.06 -11.63
CA ALA A 80 19.32 -2.10 -10.78
C ALA A 80 18.36 -2.61 -9.68
N LEU A 81 17.37 -1.82 -9.27
CA LEU A 81 16.29 -2.26 -8.37
C LEU A 81 15.18 -3.03 -9.09
N GLY A 82 14.99 -2.76 -10.38
CA GLY A 82 13.84 -3.17 -11.20
C GLY A 82 13.84 -4.62 -11.67
N GLY A 83 14.44 -5.54 -10.91
CA GLY A 83 14.24 -6.97 -11.11
C GLY A 83 12.76 -7.36 -11.03
N ASP A 84 12.43 -8.62 -11.35
CA ASP A 84 11.08 -9.21 -11.35
C ASP A 84 10.38 -9.25 -9.97
N HIS A 85 10.88 -8.50 -9.00
CA HIS A 85 10.31 -8.32 -7.69
C HIS A 85 9.09 -7.40 -7.73
N ASP A 86 7.90 -8.01 -7.77
CA ASP A 86 6.62 -7.31 -7.63
C ASP A 86 6.40 -6.81 -6.19
N MET A 87 7.13 -5.75 -5.83
CA MET A 87 7.06 -5.08 -4.53
C MET A 87 5.92 -4.04 -4.48
N MET A 88 4.84 -4.22 -5.25
CA MET A 88 3.79 -3.22 -5.41
C MET A 88 3.09 -2.84 -4.10
N VAL A 89 3.06 -3.75 -3.11
CA VAL A 89 2.36 -3.52 -1.85
C VAL A 89 3.24 -3.89 -0.65
N SER A 90 4.08 -2.94 -0.23
CA SER A 90 4.90 -3.12 0.98
C SER A 90 4.11 -2.76 2.24
N TYR A 91 4.34 -3.48 3.34
CA TYR A 91 3.72 -3.13 4.63
C TYR A 91 4.17 -1.74 5.12
N ILE A 92 5.37 -1.31 4.72
CA ILE A 92 5.93 0.01 5.04
C ILE A 92 5.07 1.10 4.38
N GLY A 93 4.69 0.90 3.11
CA GLY A 93 3.79 1.78 2.37
C GLY A 93 2.42 1.87 3.04
N THR A 94 1.80 0.73 3.36
CA THR A 94 0.52 0.69 4.07
C THR A 94 0.59 1.39 5.43
N GLN A 95 1.65 1.17 6.23
CA GLN A 95 1.82 1.85 7.52
C GLN A 95 2.00 3.36 7.36
N ALA A 96 2.76 3.81 6.36
CA ALA A 96 2.94 5.23 6.07
C ALA A 96 1.61 5.87 5.63
N TRP A 97 0.83 5.19 4.78
CA TRP A 97 -0.48 5.65 4.35
C TRP A 97 -1.47 5.76 5.52
N ILE A 98 -1.60 4.73 6.36
CA ILE A 98 -2.49 4.77 7.54
C ILE A 98 -2.13 5.95 8.45
N LYS A 99 -0.83 6.18 8.70
CA LYS A 99 -0.36 7.33 9.50
C LYS A 99 -0.74 8.66 8.86
N SER A 100 -0.73 8.76 7.54
CA SER A 100 -1.06 9.98 6.80
C SER A 100 -2.53 10.40 6.93
N LEU A 101 -3.44 9.44 7.22
CA LEU A 101 -4.86 9.72 7.42
C LEU A 101 -5.14 10.54 8.68
N ASN A 102 -4.19 10.57 9.63
CA ASN A 102 -4.26 11.37 10.85
C ASN A 102 -5.55 11.15 11.68
N PHE A 103 -6.06 9.92 11.71
CA PHE A 103 -7.21 9.55 12.55
C PHE A 103 -6.79 9.32 14.01
N PRO A 104 -7.63 9.65 14.99
CA PRO A 104 -7.35 9.38 16.38
C PRO A 104 -7.34 7.87 16.66
N ILE A 105 -6.32 7.39 17.37
CA ILE A 105 -6.26 6.00 17.85
C ILE A 105 -7.14 5.90 19.10
N ILE A 106 -8.39 5.45 18.92
CA ILE A 106 -9.37 5.29 20.01
C ILE A 106 -9.16 4.02 20.84
N GLY A 107 -8.29 3.11 20.42
CA GLY A 107 -7.97 1.88 21.14
C GLY A 107 -6.82 1.11 20.48
N GLN A 108 -6.08 0.35 21.30
CA GLN A 108 -5.02 -0.54 20.80
C GLN A 108 -5.63 -1.72 20.04
N TRP A 109 -5.03 -2.08 18.91
CA TRP A 109 -5.44 -3.27 18.15
C TRP A 109 -5.24 -4.53 18.98
N ARG A 110 -6.20 -5.46 18.92
CA ARG A 110 -6.13 -6.77 19.58
C ARG A 110 -6.24 -7.88 18.54
N PRO A 111 -5.32 -8.86 18.52
CA PRO A 111 -5.44 -10.03 17.66
C PRO A 111 -6.68 -10.83 18.04
N TRP A 112 -7.37 -11.36 17.02
CA TRP A 112 -8.53 -12.24 17.22
C TRP A 112 -8.21 -13.51 18.01
N LEU A 113 -6.93 -13.88 18.14
CA LEU A 113 -6.46 -15.04 18.89
C LEU A 113 -6.35 -14.80 20.41
N GLN A 114 -6.48 -13.56 20.89
CA GLN A 114 -6.40 -13.22 22.32
C GLN A 114 -7.76 -13.16 23.03
N SER A 115 -8.80 -13.79 22.45
CA SER A 115 -10.17 -13.79 22.98
C SER A 115 -10.54 -15.06 23.78
N ARG A 116 -9.56 -15.74 24.38
CA ARG A 116 -9.82 -16.79 25.38
C ARG A 116 -9.48 -16.32 26.79
#